data_AF-A0A933KY41-F1
#
_entry.id   AF-A0A933KY41-F1
#
_cell.length_a   1.000
_cell.length_b   1.000
_cell.length_c   1.000
_cell.angle_alpha   90.00
_cell.angle_beta   90.00
_cell.angle_gamma   90.00
#
_symmetry.space_group_name_H-M   'P 1'
#
loop_
_entity.id
_entity.type
_entity.pdbx_description
1 polymer ?
#
loop_
_entity_poly.entity_id
_entity_poly.type
_entity_poly.pdbx_seq_one_letter_code
_entity_poly.pdbx_strand_id
1 'polypeptide(L)' 'MDPELERALQGLDAAAEFAKSYRFELTEDYLALVARVEAMPENQSGADKSGVWPALQRYRAFFKGVEVVPRTP' A
#
# COMPACT_ATOMS: atom_id res chain seq x y z
N MET A 1 4.05 -26.96 -16.20
CA MET A 1 3.60 -25.82 -15.37
C MET A 1 2.81 -24.89 -16.29
N ASP A 2 1.79 -24.18 -15.77
CA ASP A 2 1.06 -23.19 -16.56
C ASP A 2 1.99 -22.00 -16.90
N PRO A 3 2.19 -21.65 -18.18
CA PRO A 3 3.05 -20.53 -18.59
C PRO A 3 2.65 -19.16 -18.02
N GLU A 4 1.37 -18.97 -17.68
CA GLU A 4 0.89 -17.74 -17.04
C GLU A 4 1.31 -17.70 -15.56
N LEU A 5 1.17 -18.83 -14.86
CA LEU A 5 1.61 -18.98 -13.47
C LEU A 5 3.13 -18.80 -13.34
N GLU A 6 3.91 -19.38 -14.25
CA GLU A 6 5.37 -19.27 -14.23
C GLU A 6 5.82 -17.81 -14.42
N ARG A 7 5.17 -17.08 -15.32
CA ARG A 7 5.43 -15.66 -15.54
C ARG A 7 5.04 -14.80 -14.34
N ALA A 8 3.92 -15.11 -13.69
CA ALA A 8 3.49 -14.41 -12.49
C ALA A 8 4.49 -14.61 -11.34
N LEU A 9 4.98 -15.83 -11.14
CA LEU A 9 5.98 -16.14 -10.12
C LEU A 9 7.31 -15.44 -10.40
N GLN A 10 7.80 -15.46 -11.64
CA GLN A 10 9.00 -14.72 -12.04
C GLN A 10 8.86 -13.20 -11.81
N GLY A 11 7.68 -12.64 -12.07
CA GLY A 11 7.38 -11.24 -11.80
C GLY A 11 7.42 -10.91 -10.30
N LEU A 12 6.91 -11.81 -9.45
CA LEU A 12 6.97 -11.66 -7.99
C LEU A 12 8.40 -11.73 -7.47
N ASP A 13 9.21 -12.67 -7.98
CA ASP A 13 10.61 -12.81 -7.60
C ASP A 13 11.41 -11.55 -7.99
N ALA A 14 11.21 -11.04 -9.20
CA ALA A 14 11.86 -9.80 -9.66
C ALA A 14 11.46 -8.59 -8.81
N ALA A 15 10.16 -8.47 -8.46
CA ALA A 15 9.68 -7.41 -7.59
C ALA A 15 10.26 -7.52 -6.17
N ALA A 16 10.39 -8.74 -5.64
CA ALA A 16 11.01 -8.98 -4.33
C ALA A 16 12.49 -8.60 -4.32
N GLU A 17 13.25 -8.96 -5.36
CA GLU A 17 14.66 -8.54 -5.49
C GLU A 17 14.79 -7.02 -5.61
N PHE A 18 13.92 -6.37 -6.39
CA PHE A 18 13.90 -4.92 -6.50
C PHE A 18 13.57 -4.23 -5.16
N ALA A 19 12.61 -4.77 -4.40
CA ALA A 19 12.25 -4.23 -3.09
C ALA A 19 13.42 -4.24 -2.10
N LYS A 20 14.33 -5.22 -2.17
CA LYS A 20 15.55 -5.26 -1.33
C LYS A 20 16.50 -4.10 -1.60
N SER A 21 16.44 -3.48 -2.79
CA SER A 21 17.27 -2.33 -3.13
C SER A 21 16.78 -1.01 -2.51
N TYR A 22 15.51 -0.95 -2.10
CA TYR A 22 14.99 0.22 -1.40
C TYR A 22 15.49 0.26 0.04
N ARG A 23 16.25 1.31 0.36
CA ARG A 23 16.49 1.72 1.74
C ARG A 23 15.66 2.95 2.04
N PHE A 24 14.69 2.79 2.92
CA PHE A 24 14.00 3.91 3.56
C PHE A 24 14.61 4.08 4.95
N GLU A 25 15.19 5.25 5.21
CA GLU A 25 15.55 5.61 6.57
C GLU A 25 14.27 5.99 7.31
N LEU A 26 13.85 5.11 8.23
CA LEU A 26 12.71 5.38 9.10
C LEU A 26 13.21 6.25 10.25
N THR A 27 12.96 7.55 10.13
CA THR A 27 13.29 8.49 11.20
C THR A 27 12.48 8.19 12.45
N GLU A 28 13.00 8.59 13.61
CA GLU A 28 12.26 8.47 14.88
C GLU A 28 10.89 9.17 14.81
N ASP A 29 10.82 10.33 14.15
CA ASP A 29 9.57 11.06 13.92
C ASP A 29 8.57 10.24 13.09
N TYR A 30 9.04 9.56 12.03
CA TYR A 30 8.20 8.71 11.22
C TYR A 30 7.69 7.49 12.01
N LEU A 31 8.56 6.86 12.80
CA LEU A 31 8.17 5.75 13.67
C LEU A 31 7.16 6.20 14.74
N ALA A 32 7.32 7.40 15.30
CA ALA A 32 6.36 7.97 16.24
C ALA A 32 4.99 8.23 15.59
N LEU A 33 4.95 8.64 14.31
CA LEU A 33 3.70 8.77 13.56
C LEU A 33 3.04 7.41 13.34
N VAL A 34 3.80 6.39 12.94
CA VAL A 34 3.29 5.02 12.79
C VAL A 34 2.69 4.53 14.11
N ALA A 35 3.42 4.64 15.21
CA ALA A 35 2.95 4.22 16.53
C ALA A 35 1.65 4.94 16.95
N ARG A 36 1.50 6.23 16.64
CA ARG A 36 0.27 6.99 16.91
C ARG A 36 -0.92 6.45 16.10
N VAL A 37 -0.71 6.16 14.81
CA VAL A 37 -1.77 5.60 13.95
C VAL A 37 -2.13 4.19 14.42
N GLU A 38 -1.15 3.35 14.73
CA GLU A 38 -1.39 2.00 15.22
C GLU A 38 -2.14 1.99 16.54
N ALA A 39 -1.90 2.96 17.42
CA ALA A 39 -2.60 3.10 18.71
C ALA A 39 -4.06 3.57 18.60
N MET A 40 -4.53 3.99 17.42
CA MET A 40 -5.91 4.42 17.22
C MET A 40 -6.88 3.25 17.47
N PRO A 41 -8.04 3.47 18.10
CA PRO A 41 -9.05 2.43 18.37
C PRO A 41 -9.46 1.64 17.13
N GLU A 42 -9.55 2.30 15.98
CA GLU A 42 -9.95 1.73 14.69
C GLU A 42 -8.91 0.75 14.12
N ASN A 43 -7.66 0.86 14.56
CA ASN A 43 -6.54 0.01 14.13
C ASN A 43 -6.22 -1.11 15.10
N GLN A 44 -6.93 -1.21 16.23
CA GLN A 44 -6.75 -2.30 17.18
C GLN A 44 -7.34 -3.62 16.67
N SER A 45 -6.82 -4.73 17.22
CA SER A 45 -7.42 -6.05 16.98
C SER A 45 -8.85 -6.08 17.50
N GLY A 46 -9.78 -6.61 16.69
CA GLY A 46 -11.20 -6.65 17.03
C GLY A 46 -11.96 -5.34 16.82
N ALA A 47 -11.31 -4.28 16.33
CA ALA A 47 -11.98 -3.06 15.91
C ALA A 47 -13.04 -3.37 14.83
N ASP A 48 -14.18 -2.69 14.91
CA ASP A 48 -15.23 -2.82 13.91
C ASP A 48 -14.76 -2.24 12.57
N LYS A 49 -14.47 -3.14 11.64
CA LYS A 49 -14.06 -2.83 10.27
C LYS A 49 -15.23 -2.82 9.28
N SER A 50 -16.48 -2.90 9.75
CA SER A 50 -17.66 -2.74 8.90
C SER A 50 -17.72 -1.36 8.21
N GLY A 51 -17.07 -0.37 8.81
CA GLY A 51 -16.81 0.96 8.24
C GLY A 51 -15.60 1.05 7.29
N VAL A 52 -14.93 -0.06 6.96
CA VAL A 52 -13.95 -0.12 5.86
C VAL A 52 -14.78 -0.26 4.57
N TRP A 53 -15.13 0.77 3.82
CA TRP A 53 -14.60 2.10 3.68
C TRP A 53 -15.70 2.91 2.94
N PRO A 54 -16.49 3.79 3.60
CA PRO A 54 -17.29 4.79 2.88
C PRO A 54 -16.44 5.65 1.95
N ALA A 55 -15.14 5.72 2.24
CA ALA A 55 -14.16 6.40 1.43
C ALA A 55 -13.70 5.57 0.22
N LEU A 56 -13.78 4.24 0.19
CA LEU A 56 -13.29 3.43 -0.95
C LEU A 56 -14.17 3.61 -2.16
N GLN A 57 -15.50 3.60 -1.99
CA GLN A 57 -16.39 3.90 -3.11
C GLN A 57 -16.20 5.35 -3.58
N ARG A 58 -15.95 6.28 -2.65
CA ARG A 58 -15.59 7.67 -2.98
C ARG A 58 -14.24 7.78 -3.68
N TYR A 59 -13.21 7.04 -3.26
CA TYR A 59 -11.89 7.02 -3.86
C TYR A 59 -11.95 6.39 -5.23
N ARG A 60 -12.67 5.27 -5.38
CA ARG A 60 -12.88 4.64 -6.69
C ARG A 60 -13.62 5.58 -7.64
N ALA A 61 -14.63 6.32 -7.17
CA ALA A 61 -15.31 7.33 -7.97
C ALA A 61 -14.40 8.52 -8.30
N PHE A 62 -13.66 9.03 -7.30
CA PHE A 62 -12.75 10.16 -7.42
C PHE A 62 -11.61 9.86 -8.40
N PHE A 63 -10.97 8.70 -8.27
CA PHE A 63 -9.84 8.27 -9.10
C PHE A 63 -10.26 7.68 -10.45
N LYS A 64 -11.55 7.41 -10.71
CA LYS A 64 -12.03 6.85 -12.00
C LYS A 64 -11.68 7.74 -13.20
N GLY A 65 -11.53 9.05 -12.99
CA GLY A 65 -11.22 10.03 -14.03
C GLY A 65 -9.90 10.77 -13.84
N VAL A 66 -9.02 10.30 -12.94
CA VAL A 66 -7.74 10.97 -12.68
C VAL A 66 -6.68 10.38 -13.60
N GLU A 67 -6.11 11.22 -14.46
CA GLU A 67 -4.94 10.87 -15.24
C GLU A 67 -3.67 11.00 -14.39
N VAL A 68 -2.80 9.98 -14.45
CA VAL A 68 -1.49 10.03 -13.82
C VAL A 68 -0.62 10.98 -14.63
N VAL A 69 -0.45 12.22 -14.14
CA VAL A 69 0.46 13.19 -14.75
C VAL A 69 1.89 12.82 -14.35
N PRO A 70 2.80 12.55 -15.31
CA PRO A 70 4.20 12.31 -15.00
C PRO A 70 4.77 13.55 -14.31
N ARG A 71 5.50 13.36 -13.19
CA ARG A 71 6.31 14.44 -12.63
C ARG A 71 7.36 14.82 -13.67
N THR A 72 7.24 16.03 -14.21
CA THR A 72 8.31 16.62 -15.03
C THR A 72 9.53 16.84 -14.13
N PRO A 73 10.74 16.46 -14.59
CA PRO A 73 11.98 16.66 -13.83
C PRO A 73 12.27 18.13 -13.52
#